data_AF-A0A327RQ53-F1
#
_entry.id   AF-A0A327RQ53-F1
#
_cell.length_a   1.000
_cell.length_b   1.000
_cell.length_c   1.000
_cell.angle_alpha   90.00
_cell.angle_beta   90.00
_cell.angle_gamma   90.00
#
_symmetry.space_group_name_H-M   'P 1'
#
loop_
_entity.id
_entity.type
_entity.pdbx_description
1 polymer ?
#
loop_
_entity_poly.entity_id
_entity_poly.type
_entity_poly.pdbx_seq_one_letter_code
_entity_poly.pdbx_strand_id
1 'polypeptide(L)'
;MKRTSDKFIKMDGKNRIENICTKVPAFNELYDARVRHYIIKDHTLNVYNQFERYFLEDFPKPKIEEFTLFLLLHDIGKSISFKKGNRQDQYSDSFNEISKYSTDLNISADNLSLYKALLTSSSIGKYMENKISLEYTYTLITSQCESAKLHLRDFFYLLSVYYQCDVASYTKDAGGLHYLEHLFEYQNGLKVYNGNTKLLKFSSIFEERYNQLYTKVVESSESNTSVDLIVRSKLSQQVKVKILGKIDLTKFDKPKKEIKKNKQNLYIIDTNVFIDYPDIISKIKKEYPVILSAKVIDELDNLKSKLDNEGKRNVQKALKSINGHLDTRDLRMEISDISLLPIDFNKRSPDNLILTVALKFKSENPILLTSDNGLQIKAKGMNITTITLKEFLGQSRKN
;
A
#
# COMPACT_ATOMS: atom_id res chain seq x y z
N MET A 1 30.09 -22.27 39.67
CA MET A 1 28.62 -22.16 39.65
C MET A 1 28.15 -21.93 38.23
N LYS A 2 27.50 -22.93 37.62
CA LYS A 2 26.89 -22.84 36.30
C LYS A 2 25.77 -21.79 36.33
N ARG A 3 25.93 -20.68 35.62
CA ARG A 3 24.79 -19.87 35.17
C ARG A 3 24.18 -20.61 33.99
N THR A 4 23.06 -21.27 34.21
CA THR A 4 22.16 -21.75 33.17
C THR A 4 21.72 -20.53 32.35
N SER A 5 22.40 -20.33 31.22
CA SER A 5 21.87 -19.49 30.15
C SER A 5 20.66 -20.22 29.60
N ASP A 6 19.46 -19.67 29.81
CA ASP A 6 18.27 -20.06 29.05
C ASP A 6 18.55 -19.80 27.56
N LYS A 7 19.12 -20.81 26.90
CA LYS A 7 19.16 -20.90 25.45
C LYS A 7 17.72 -21.20 25.05
N PHE A 8 17.06 -20.18 24.50
CA PHE A 8 15.84 -20.37 23.74
C PHE A 8 16.10 -21.50 22.72
N ILE A 9 15.40 -22.63 22.87
CA ILE A 9 15.58 -23.77 21.97
C ILE A 9 14.95 -23.37 20.65
N LYS A 10 15.79 -23.11 19.64
CA LYS A 10 15.33 -22.97 18.25
C LYS A 10 14.61 -24.27 17.88
N MET A 11 13.29 -24.17 17.75
CA MET A 11 12.44 -25.31 17.41
C MET A 11 11.97 -25.11 15.99
N ASP A 12 12.22 -26.10 15.14
CA ASP A 12 11.92 -26.07 13.71
C ASP A 12 10.46 -25.65 13.42
N GLY A 13 10.28 -24.82 12.40
CA GLY A 13 8.98 -24.26 12.05
C GLY A 13 7.94 -25.34 11.71
N LYS A 14 8.36 -26.45 11.10
CA LYS A 14 7.46 -27.56 10.77
C LYS A 14 6.96 -28.25 12.02
N ASN A 15 7.85 -28.56 12.97
CA ASN A 15 7.48 -29.13 14.26
C ASN A 15 6.52 -28.20 15.03
N ARG A 16 6.69 -26.87 14.92
CA ARG A 16 5.75 -25.90 15.50
C ARG A 16 4.36 -25.99 14.88
N ILE A 17 4.27 -26.08 13.54
CA ILE A 17 2.99 -26.27 12.84
C ILE A 17 2.36 -27.62 13.20
N GLU A 18 3.13 -28.70 13.29
CA GLU A 18 2.64 -30.02 13.69
C GLU A 18 2.08 -30.02 15.11
N ASN A 19 2.76 -29.35 16.04
CA ASN A 19 2.26 -29.16 17.41
C ASN A 19 0.95 -28.35 17.43
N ILE A 20 0.82 -27.32 16.60
CA ILE A 20 -0.43 -26.56 16.42
C ILE A 20 -1.53 -27.48 15.90
N CYS A 21 -1.25 -28.27 14.85
CA CYS A 21 -2.22 -29.18 14.25
C CYS A 21 -2.60 -30.36 15.17
N THR A 22 -1.71 -30.76 16.07
CA THR A 22 -2.02 -31.77 17.10
C THR A 22 -3.05 -31.24 18.09
N LYS A 23 -2.93 -29.96 18.48
CA LYS A 23 -3.90 -29.27 19.35
C LYS A 23 -5.20 -28.93 18.62
N VAL A 24 -5.10 -28.56 17.34
CA VAL A 24 -6.22 -28.14 16.50
C VAL A 24 -6.20 -28.91 15.18
N PRO A 25 -6.73 -30.16 15.15
CA PRO A 25 -6.68 -31.01 13.95
C PRO A 25 -7.32 -30.38 12.71
N ALA A 26 -8.31 -29.50 12.88
CA ALA A 26 -8.96 -28.76 11.81
C ALA A 26 -7.99 -27.88 10.99
N PHE A 27 -6.85 -27.47 11.58
CA PHE A 27 -5.87 -26.64 10.89
C PHE A 27 -5.04 -27.41 9.86
N ASN A 28 -5.02 -28.75 9.88
CA ASN A 28 -4.31 -29.54 8.85
C ASN A 28 -4.81 -29.18 7.44
N GLU A 29 -6.13 -29.24 7.23
CA GLU A 29 -6.72 -28.91 5.92
C GLU A 29 -6.49 -27.44 5.53
N LEU A 30 -6.46 -26.53 6.51
CA LEU A 30 -6.24 -25.11 6.26
C LEU A 30 -4.79 -24.83 5.87
N TYR A 31 -3.81 -25.45 6.53
CA TYR A 31 -2.41 -25.32 6.19
C TYR A 31 -2.07 -25.93 4.83
N ASP A 32 -2.65 -27.10 4.51
CA ASP A 32 -2.42 -27.79 3.24
C ASP A 32 -3.19 -27.16 2.07
N ALA A 33 -4.09 -26.21 2.35
CA ALA A 33 -4.84 -25.52 1.31
C ALA A 33 -3.93 -24.66 0.43
N ARG A 34 -4.13 -24.80 -0.89
CA ARG A 34 -3.51 -23.94 -1.89
C ARG A 34 -4.31 -22.66 -2.08
N VAL A 35 -3.65 -21.51 -1.98
CA VAL A 35 -4.22 -20.19 -2.26
C VAL A 35 -3.39 -19.52 -3.36
N ARG A 36 -4.05 -19.22 -4.48
CA ARG A 36 -3.39 -18.64 -5.67
C ARG A 36 -2.20 -19.50 -6.12
N HIS A 37 -0.97 -19.03 -5.88
CA HIS A 37 0.27 -19.65 -6.34
C HIS A 37 1.05 -20.37 -5.24
N TYR A 38 0.58 -20.39 -3.99
CA TYR A 38 1.30 -20.99 -2.86
C TYR A 38 0.40 -21.86 -1.97
N ILE A 39 1.02 -22.72 -1.15
CA ILE A 39 0.35 -23.48 -0.08
C ILE A 39 0.52 -22.70 1.22
N ILE A 40 -0.54 -22.58 2.02
CA ILE A 40 -0.52 -21.74 3.25
C ILE A 40 0.63 -22.16 4.17
N LYS A 41 0.84 -23.46 4.38
CA LYS A 41 1.94 -24.01 5.17
C LYS A 41 3.31 -23.49 4.71
N ASP A 42 3.58 -23.51 3.41
CA ASP A 42 4.87 -23.10 2.85
C ASP A 42 5.11 -21.60 3.03
N HIS A 43 4.09 -20.78 2.77
CA HIS A 43 4.15 -19.32 3.00
C HIS A 43 4.42 -19.01 4.47
N THR A 44 3.62 -19.59 5.36
CA THR A 44 3.76 -19.40 6.80
C THR A 44 5.14 -19.81 7.31
N LEU A 45 5.70 -20.92 6.82
CA LEU A 45 7.07 -21.33 7.15
C LEU A 45 8.10 -20.32 6.64
N ASN A 46 7.94 -19.81 5.42
CA ASN A 46 8.84 -18.78 4.89
C ASN A 46 8.79 -17.51 5.75
N VAL A 47 7.61 -17.06 6.18
CA VAL A 47 7.44 -15.92 7.10
C VAL A 47 8.16 -16.17 8.42
N TYR A 48 7.94 -17.34 9.05
CA TYR A 48 8.63 -17.71 10.29
C TYR A 48 10.16 -17.76 10.12
N ASN A 49 10.65 -18.31 9.01
CA ASN A 49 12.07 -18.41 8.74
C ASN A 49 12.72 -17.03 8.57
N GLN A 50 12.01 -16.04 8.01
CA GLN A 50 12.50 -14.66 7.98
C GLN A 50 12.59 -14.06 9.39
N PHE A 51 11.59 -14.32 10.24
CA PHE A 51 11.62 -13.91 11.64
C PHE A 51 12.80 -14.53 12.40
N GLU A 52 12.97 -15.85 12.30
CA GLU A 52 14.06 -16.58 12.94
C GLU A 52 15.44 -16.05 12.50
N ARG A 53 15.59 -15.78 11.20
CA ARG A 53 16.86 -15.41 10.60
C ARG A 53 17.31 -14.00 10.97
N TYR A 54 16.40 -13.03 10.93
CA TYR A 54 16.76 -11.61 10.98
C TYR A 54 16.34 -10.92 12.28
N PHE A 55 15.32 -11.41 12.98
CA PHE A 55 14.71 -10.66 14.08
C PHE A 55 14.83 -11.35 15.43
N LEU A 56 14.82 -12.68 15.47
CA LEU A 56 14.72 -13.47 16.70
C LEU A 56 15.78 -13.12 17.77
N GLU A 57 17.03 -12.88 17.36
CA GLU A 57 18.13 -12.61 18.30
C GLU A 57 17.92 -11.32 19.10
N ASP A 58 17.46 -10.26 18.43
CA ASP A 58 17.27 -8.92 19.00
C ASP A 58 15.83 -8.64 19.47
N PHE A 59 14.92 -9.60 19.26
CA PHE A 59 13.51 -9.49 19.60
C PHE A 59 13.28 -9.53 21.12
N PRO A 60 12.26 -8.84 21.66
CA PRO A 60 11.95 -8.90 23.08
C PRO A 60 11.64 -10.33 23.54
N LYS A 61 12.54 -10.92 24.34
CA LYS A 61 12.44 -12.33 24.79
C LYS A 61 11.07 -12.73 25.33
N PRO A 62 10.38 -11.93 26.18
CA PRO A 62 9.06 -12.29 26.68
C PRO A 62 7.98 -12.42 25.58
N LYS A 63 8.19 -11.80 24.41
CA LYS A 63 7.23 -11.77 23.29
C LYS A 63 7.52 -12.79 22.20
N ILE A 64 8.64 -13.50 22.24
CA ILE A 64 9.05 -14.38 21.13
C ILE A 64 8.02 -15.49 20.87
N GLU A 65 7.60 -16.24 21.89
CA GLU A 65 6.65 -17.35 21.69
C GLU A 65 5.27 -16.86 21.24
N GLU A 66 4.78 -15.79 21.86
CA GLU A 66 3.50 -15.16 21.49
C GLU A 66 3.51 -14.65 20.05
N PHE A 67 4.60 -14.01 19.63
CA PHE A 67 4.73 -13.47 18.28
C PHE A 67 5.00 -14.58 17.25
N THR A 68 5.74 -15.62 17.63
CA THR A 68 5.97 -16.80 16.77
C THR A 68 4.65 -17.50 16.47
N LEU A 69 3.81 -17.73 17.48
CA LEU A 69 2.49 -18.34 17.29
C LEU A 69 1.62 -17.47 16.37
N PHE A 70 1.66 -16.15 16.54
CA PHE A 70 0.98 -15.21 15.63
C PHE A 70 1.43 -15.38 14.17
N LEU A 71 2.74 -15.36 13.90
CA LEU A 71 3.27 -15.53 12.55
C LEU A 71 2.86 -16.88 11.95
N LEU A 72 2.77 -17.93 12.77
CA LEU A 72 2.34 -19.24 12.29
C LEU A 72 0.84 -19.30 11.97
N LEU A 73 0.03 -18.38 12.50
CA LEU A 73 -1.43 -18.38 12.34
C LEU A 73 -1.95 -17.29 11.39
N HIS A 74 -1.15 -16.28 11.04
CA HIS A 74 -1.63 -15.04 10.41
C HIS A 74 -2.49 -15.25 9.14
N ASP A 75 -2.14 -16.25 8.33
CA ASP A 75 -2.77 -16.56 7.04
C ASP A 75 -3.72 -17.78 7.09
N ILE A 76 -4.01 -18.33 8.27
CA ILE A 76 -4.74 -19.62 8.42
C ILE A 76 -6.16 -19.58 7.81
N GLY A 77 -6.85 -18.45 7.86
CA GLY A 77 -8.21 -18.29 7.32
C GLY A 77 -8.26 -17.93 5.83
N LYS A 78 -7.11 -17.75 5.17
CA LYS A 78 -7.05 -17.19 3.81
C LYS A 78 -7.67 -18.10 2.75
N SER A 79 -7.60 -19.42 2.94
CA SER A 79 -8.25 -20.40 2.07
C SER A 79 -9.77 -20.31 2.13
N ILE A 80 -10.33 -19.97 3.30
CA ILE A 80 -11.77 -19.77 3.51
C ILE A 80 -12.24 -18.55 2.72
N SER A 81 -11.56 -17.41 2.84
CA SER A 81 -11.91 -16.19 2.10
C SER A 81 -11.79 -16.38 0.60
N PHE A 82 -10.77 -17.13 0.15
CA PHE A 82 -10.59 -17.45 -1.26
C PHE A 82 -11.76 -18.28 -1.82
N LYS A 83 -12.23 -19.29 -1.08
CA LYS A 83 -13.41 -20.08 -1.46
C LYS A 83 -14.70 -19.24 -1.51
N LYS A 84 -14.84 -18.25 -0.61
CA LYS A 84 -15.99 -17.32 -0.57
C LYS A 84 -15.95 -16.24 -1.68
N GLY A 85 -14.86 -16.14 -2.45
CA GLY A 85 -14.70 -15.12 -3.49
C GLY A 85 -14.49 -13.70 -2.96
N ASN A 86 -14.43 -13.51 -1.64
CA ASN A 86 -14.37 -12.19 -1.02
C ASN A 86 -12.94 -11.86 -0.56
N ARG A 87 -12.26 -10.99 -1.30
CA ARG A 87 -10.87 -10.61 -1.00
C ARG A 87 -10.75 -9.60 0.15
N GLN A 88 -11.82 -8.91 0.52
CA GLN A 88 -11.75 -7.83 1.51
C GLN A 88 -11.73 -8.32 2.98
N ASP A 89 -12.15 -9.55 3.25
CA ASP A 89 -12.31 -10.08 4.63
C ASP A 89 -11.22 -11.07 5.07
N GLN A 90 -10.09 -11.15 4.36
CA GLN A 90 -9.04 -12.16 4.62
C GLN A 90 -8.53 -12.19 6.06
N TYR A 91 -8.36 -11.02 6.69
CA TYR A 91 -7.93 -10.93 8.09
C TYR A 91 -9.06 -11.31 9.07
N SER A 92 -10.32 -11.10 8.70
CA SER A 92 -11.49 -11.46 9.51
C SER A 92 -11.60 -12.98 9.64
N ASP A 93 -11.48 -13.72 8.53
CA ASP A 93 -11.52 -15.18 8.56
C ASP A 93 -10.34 -15.78 9.35
N SER A 94 -9.10 -15.26 9.18
CA SER A 94 -7.97 -15.71 10.01
C SER A 94 -8.22 -15.45 11.49
N PHE A 95 -8.69 -14.26 11.86
CA PHE A 95 -8.99 -13.94 13.26
C PHE A 95 -10.12 -14.81 13.81
N ASN A 96 -11.16 -15.10 13.03
CA ASN A 96 -12.27 -15.94 13.47
C ASN A 96 -11.81 -17.36 13.80
N GLU A 97 -10.96 -17.97 12.95
CA GLU A 97 -10.39 -19.29 13.21
C GLU A 97 -9.48 -19.28 14.45
N ILE A 98 -8.62 -18.27 14.59
CA ILE A 98 -7.75 -18.12 15.76
C ILE A 98 -8.58 -17.96 17.04
N SER A 99 -9.61 -17.11 17.01
CA SER A 99 -10.49 -16.85 18.14
C SER A 99 -11.23 -18.12 18.57
N LYS A 100 -11.75 -18.87 17.60
CA LYS A 100 -12.46 -20.14 17.81
C LYS A 100 -11.64 -21.16 18.58
N TYR A 101 -10.34 -21.27 18.30
CA TYR A 101 -9.44 -22.25 18.93
C TYR A 101 -8.42 -21.61 19.90
N SER A 102 -8.71 -20.40 20.37
CA SER A 102 -7.79 -19.65 21.24
C SER A 102 -7.47 -20.39 22.55
N THR A 103 -8.46 -21.04 23.15
CA THR A 103 -8.30 -21.87 24.35
C THR A 103 -7.39 -23.07 24.10
N ASP A 104 -7.60 -23.81 23.01
CA ASP A 104 -6.80 -25.00 22.66
C ASP A 104 -5.33 -24.64 22.41
N LEU A 105 -5.09 -23.44 21.87
CA LEU A 105 -3.77 -22.90 21.60
C LEU A 105 -3.13 -22.17 22.79
N ASN A 106 -3.85 -22.04 23.92
CA ASN A 106 -3.43 -21.27 25.10
C ASN A 106 -3.15 -19.79 24.81
N ILE A 107 -3.95 -19.18 23.93
CA ILE A 107 -3.85 -17.76 23.59
C ILE A 107 -4.63 -16.96 24.64
N SER A 108 -3.94 -16.08 25.37
CA SER A 108 -4.58 -15.18 26.34
C SER A 108 -5.47 -14.14 25.65
N ALA A 109 -6.40 -13.54 26.39
CA ALA A 109 -7.28 -12.49 25.87
C ALA A 109 -6.50 -11.25 25.37
N ASP A 110 -5.40 -10.90 26.04
CA ASP A 110 -4.53 -9.81 25.60
C ASP A 110 -3.80 -10.16 24.30
N ASN A 111 -3.31 -11.40 24.15
CA ASN A 111 -2.68 -11.85 22.90
C ASN A 111 -3.69 -11.94 21.76
N LEU A 112 -4.91 -12.39 22.02
CA LEU A 112 -5.97 -12.39 21.03
C LEU A 112 -6.29 -10.97 20.53
N SER A 113 -6.32 -9.99 21.45
CA SER A 113 -6.49 -8.57 21.11
C SER A 113 -5.33 -8.04 20.26
N LEU A 114 -4.09 -8.38 20.62
CA LEU A 114 -2.90 -8.06 19.83
C LEU A 114 -2.97 -8.67 18.43
N TYR A 115 -3.35 -9.94 18.30
CA TYR A 115 -3.41 -10.63 17.01
C TYR A 115 -4.45 -9.97 16.09
N LYS A 116 -5.63 -9.62 16.63
CA LYS A 116 -6.65 -8.86 15.91
C LYS A 116 -6.10 -7.53 15.40
N ALA A 117 -5.42 -6.80 16.27
CA ALA A 117 -4.84 -5.49 15.95
C ALA A 117 -3.78 -5.59 14.84
N LEU A 118 -2.85 -6.55 14.93
CA LEU A 118 -1.81 -6.77 13.93
C LEU A 118 -2.38 -7.18 12.56
N LEU A 119 -3.37 -8.09 12.54
CA LEU A 119 -4.04 -8.50 11.30
C LEU A 119 -4.78 -7.33 10.64
N THR A 120 -5.44 -6.49 11.44
CA THR A 120 -6.22 -5.34 10.95
C THR A 120 -5.33 -4.20 10.46
N SER A 121 -4.23 -3.91 11.16
CA SER A 121 -3.25 -2.87 10.80
C SER A 121 -2.24 -3.27 9.73
N SER A 122 -2.33 -4.49 9.19
CA SER A 122 -1.45 -5.02 8.13
C SER A 122 -1.48 -4.22 6.81
N SER A 123 -2.30 -3.18 6.72
CA SER A 123 -2.34 -2.24 5.61
C SER A 123 -1.08 -1.37 5.45
N ILE A 124 -0.02 -1.56 6.27
CA ILE A 124 1.30 -0.96 5.99
C ILE A 124 1.71 -1.22 4.54
N GLY A 125 1.44 -2.40 3.99
CA GLY A 125 1.69 -2.68 2.58
C GLY A 125 1.00 -1.71 1.62
N LYS A 126 -0.26 -1.34 1.89
CA LYS A 126 -0.99 -0.34 1.08
C LYS A 126 -0.36 1.05 1.20
N TYR A 127 0.15 1.42 2.36
CA TYR A 127 0.88 2.67 2.55
C TYR A 127 2.24 2.65 1.83
N MET A 128 2.98 1.54 1.95
CA MET A 128 4.24 1.31 1.24
C MET A 128 4.06 1.29 -0.28
N GLU A 129 2.90 0.90 -0.79
CA GLU A 129 2.51 1.02 -2.20
C GLU A 129 1.92 2.40 -2.57
N ASN A 130 1.73 3.26 -1.57
CA ASN A 130 1.12 4.59 -1.65
C ASN A 130 -0.32 4.55 -2.22
N LYS A 131 -1.10 3.57 -1.76
CA LYS A 131 -2.54 3.42 -1.99
C LYS A 131 -3.38 4.08 -0.92
N ILE A 132 -2.82 4.28 0.28
CA ILE A 132 -3.45 5.00 1.40
C ILE A 132 -2.50 6.08 1.92
N SER A 133 -3.04 7.13 2.54
CA SER A 133 -2.25 8.27 3.01
C SER A 133 -1.52 7.98 4.32
N LEU A 134 -0.49 8.79 4.61
CA LEU A 134 0.22 8.78 5.89
C LEU A 134 -0.75 8.97 7.07
N GLU A 135 -1.63 9.98 6.98
CA GLU A 135 -2.64 10.26 8.02
C GLU A 135 -3.56 9.08 8.28
N TYR A 136 -4.13 8.49 7.21
CA TYR A 136 -5.05 7.38 7.36
C TYR A 136 -4.36 6.14 7.96
N THR A 137 -3.13 5.87 7.50
CA THR A 137 -2.30 4.76 8.01
C THR A 137 -1.99 4.95 9.49
N TYR A 138 -1.59 6.17 9.87
CA TYR A 138 -1.31 6.54 11.25
C TYR A 138 -2.56 6.38 12.14
N THR A 139 -3.71 6.92 11.73
CA THR A 139 -4.98 6.76 12.48
C THR A 139 -5.34 5.29 12.69
N LEU A 140 -5.16 4.45 11.67
CA LEU A 140 -5.42 3.02 11.79
C LEU A 140 -4.46 2.34 12.77
N ILE A 141 -3.17 2.65 12.71
CA ILE A 141 -2.17 2.11 13.64
C ILE A 141 -2.49 2.52 15.08
N THR A 142 -2.80 3.79 15.32
CA THR A 142 -3.12 4.29 16.67
C THR A 142 -4.40 3.64 17.22
N SER A 143 -5.46 3.55 16.41
CA SER A 143 -6.72 2.90 16.83
C SER A 143 -6.54 1.42 17.19
N GLN A 144 -5.73 0.69 16.42
CA GLN A 144 -5.47 -0.72 16.72
C GLN A 144 -4.50 -0.90 17.89
N CYS A 145 -3.54 0.02 18.06
CA CYS A 145 -2.66 0.05 19.22
C CYS A 145 -3.44 0.20 20.53
N GLU A 146 -4.43 1.11 20.57
CA GLU A 146 -5.33 1.30 21.72
C GLU A 146 -6.10 0.01 22.02
N SER A 147 -6.60 -0.65 20.97
CA SER A 147 -7.32 -1.93 21.09
C SER A 147 -6.42 -3.06 21.65
N ALA A 148 -5.13 -3.03 21.33
CA ALA A 148 -4.14 -3.99 21.83
C ALA A 148 -3.56 -3.63 23.21
N LYS A 149 -3.91 -2.46 23.78
CA LYS A 149 -3.40 -1.95 25.07
C LYS A 149 -1.87 -1.92 25.15
N LEU A 150 -1.20 -1.57 24.05
CA LEU A 150 0.25 -1.43 23.98
C LEU A 150 0.65 0.05 23.84
N HIS A 151 1.92 0.34 24.13
CA HIS A 151 2.51 1.62 23.74
C HIS A 151 2.65 1.69 22.21
N LEU A 152 2.38 2.87 21.64
CA LEU A 152 2.37 3.08 20.19
C LEU A 152 3.68 2.66 19.52
N ARG A 153 4.82 2.95 20.14
CA ARG A 153 6.15 2.57 19.62
C ARG A 153 6.36 1.06 19.62
N ASP A 154 5.93 0.36 20.67
CA ASP A 154 6.06 -1.09 20.77
C ASP A 154 5.14 -1.80 19.78
N PHE A 155 3.88 -1.36 19.68
CA PHE A 155 2.95 -1.87 18.69
C PHE A 155 3.45 -1.64 17.26
N PHE A 156 3.96 -0.44 16.98
CA PHE A 156 4.51 -0.11 15.66
C PHE A 156 5.73 -0.96 15.31
N TYR A 157 6.61 -1.24 16.29
CA TYR A 157 7.73 -2.16 16.10
C TYR A 157 7.26 -3.58 15.75
N LEU A 158 6.33 -4.15 16.54
CA LEU A 158 5.78 -5.48 16.27
C LEU A 158 5.12 -5.57 14.90
N LEU A 159 4.35 -4.54 14.53
CA LEU A 159 3.70 -4.44 13.24
C LEU A 159 4.72 -4.33 12.09
N SER A 160 5.81 -3.62 12.29
CA SER A 160 6.89 -3.47 11.31
C SER A 160 7.65 -4.78 11.09
N VAL A 161 7.96 -5.50 12.17
CA VAL A 161 8.59 -6.83 12.09
C VAL A 161 7.66 -7.81 11.36
N TYR A 162 6.37 -7.83 11.71
CA TYR A 162 5.39 -8.68 11.04
C TYR A 162 5.33 -8.37 9.53
N TYR A 163 5.15 -7.09 9.19
CA TYR A 163 5.08 -6.66 7.79
C TYR A 163 6.34 -7.07 7.02
N GLN A 164 7.53 -6.86 7.58
CA GLN A 164 8.79 -7.23 6.94
C GLN A 164 8.91 -8.75 6.76
N CYS A 165 8.50 -9.56 7.73
CA CYS A 165 8.52 -11.02 7.60
C CYS A 165 7.55 -11.49 6.51
N ASP A 166 6.33 -10.95 6.46
CA ASP A 166 5.33 -11.31 5.46
C ASP A 166 5.79 -10.95 4.05
N VAL A 167 6.22 -9.71 3.80
CA VAL A 167 6.66 -9.33 2.45
C VAL A 167 8.00 -9.95 2.05
N ALA A 168 8.91 -10.19 2.99
CA ALA A 168 10.16 -10.88 2.73
C ALA A 168 9.94 -12.35 2.34
N SER A 169 8.84 -12.99 2.78
CA SER A 169 8.55 -14.37 2.38
C SER A 169 8.30 -14.54 0.87
N TYR A 170 7.94 -13.47 0.14
CA TYR A 170 7.78 -13.43 -1.31
C TYR A 170 9.07 -13.00 -2.04
N THR A 171 10.21 -13.48 -1.55
CA THR A 171 11.51 -13.27 -2.17
C THR A 171 12.21 -14.60 -2.35
N LYS A 172 13.03 -14.71 -3.39
CA LYS A 172 13.72 -15.95 -3.74
C LYS A 172 14.65 -16.45 -2.63
N ASP A 173 15.34 -15.54 -1.93
CA ASP A 173 16.24 -15.92 -0.83
C ASP A 173 15.49 -16.46 0.40
N ALA A 174 14.19 -16.18 0.50
CA ALA A 174 13.31 -16.71 1.54
C ALA A 174 12.64 -18.04 1.17
N GLY A 175 12.86 -18.56 -0.04
CA GLY A 175 12.15 -19.73 -0.57
C GLY A 175 10.79 -19.41 -1.19
N GLY A 176 10.45 -18.13 -1.35
CA GLY A 176 9.23 -17.67 -2.02
C GLY A 176 9.40 -17.43 -3.52
N LEU A 177 8.32 -16.96 -4.15
CA LEU A 177 8.38 -16.51 -5.54
C LEU A 177 9.22 -15.23 -5.67
N HIS A 178 9.99 -15.13 -6.76
CA HIS A 178 10.72 -13.91 -7.10
C HIS A 178 9.74 -12.79 -7.46
N TYR A 179 9.46 -11.89 -6.52
CA TYR A 179 8.44 -10.85 -6.69
C TYR A 179 8.75 -9.56 -5.91
N LEU A 180 9.11 -9.65 -4.62
CA LEU A 180 9.24 -8.49 -3.72
C LEU A 180 10.69 -8.08 -3.38
N GLU A 181 11.68 -8.56 -4.12
CA GLU A 181 13.10 -8.29 -3.88
C GLU A 181 13.40 -6.79 -3.91
N HIS A 182 12.74 -6.05 -4.79
CA HIS A 182 12.90 -4.61 -4.92
C HIS A 182 12.51 -3.81 -3.66
N LEU A 183 11.83 -4.42 -2.68
CA LEU A 183 11.49 -3.76 -1.41
C LEU A 183 12.70 -3.62 -0.48
N PHE A 184 13.71 -4.49 -0.59
CA PHE A 184 14.80 -4.57 0.37
C PHE A 184 16.16 -4.21 -0.25
N GLU A 185 17.08 -3.77 0.60
CA GLU A 185 18.50 -3.74 0.24
C GLU A 185 19.13 -5.12 0.46
N TYR A 186 20.05 -5.50 -0.44
CA TYR A 186 20.78 -6.75 -0.36
C TYR A 186 22.28 -6.52 -0.34
N GLN A 187 22.99 -7.31 0.47
CA GLN A 187 24.43 -7.41 0.48
C GLN A 187 24.81 -8.89 0.50
N ASN A 188 25.68 -9.30 -0.43
CA ASN A 188 26.11 -10.70 -0.58
C ASN A 188 24.93 -11.70 -0.71
N GLY A 189 23.87 -11.29 -1.40
CA GLY A 189 22.68 -12.11 -1.62
C GLY A 189 21.74 -12.22 -0.42
N LEU A 190 21.99 -11.52 0.68
CA LEU A 190 21.16 -11.50 1.88
C LEU A 190 20.59 -10.10 2.14
N LYS A 191 19.41 -10.04 2.77
CA LYS A 191 18.79 -8.76 3.13
C LYS A 191 19.65 -8.05 4.17
N VAL A 192 19.84 -6.75 4.01
CA VAL A 192 20.63 -5.95 4.94
C VAL A 192 19.81 -5.70 6.21
N TYR A 193 20.32 -6.15 7.35
CA TYR A 193 19.75 -5.87 8.67
C TYR A 193 20.39 -4.63 9.29
N ASN A 194 19.59 -3.76 9.91
CA ASN A 194 20.06 -2.58 10.62
C ASN A 194 19.94 -2.81 12.13
N GLY A 195 21.08 -3.03 12.80
CA GLY A 195 21.13 -3.28 14.25
C GLY A 195 20.64 -2.11 15.12
N ASN A 196 20.63 -0.88 14.60
CA ASN A 196 20.13 0.28 15.36
C ASN A 196 18.60 0.32 15.38
N THR A 197 17.96 0.08 14.23
CA THR A 197 16.49 0.06 14.12
C THR A 197 15.90 -1.30 14.45
N LYS A 198 16.74 -2.34 14.51
CA LYS A 198 16.36 -3.76 14.67
C LYS A 198 15.41 -4.26 13.59
N LEU A 199 15.57 -3.74 12.37
CA LEU A 199 14.74 -4.02 11.21
C LEU A 199 15.59 -4.27 9.97
N LEU A 200 15.00 -4.93 8.97
CA LEU A 200 15.58 -4.99 7.64
C LEU A 200 15.55 -3.61 6.98
N LYS A 201 16.59 -3.29 6.21
CA LYS A 201 16.63 -2.08 5.40
C LYS A 201 15.75 -2.24 4.17
N PHE A 202 14.84 -1.29 4.00
CA PHE A 202 14.10 -1.17 2.77
C PHE A 202 14.95 -0.46 1.70
N SER A 203 14.60 -0.64 0.43
CA SER A 203 15.19 0.18 -0.63
C SER A 203 14.72 1.64 -0.50
N SER A 204 15.51 2.57 -1.03
CA SER A 204 15.42 4.01 -0.74
C SER A 204 14.00 4.60 -0.68
N ILE A 205 13.14 4.28 -1.65
CA ILE A 205 11.76 4.81 -1.73
C ILE A 205 10.88 4.28 -0.59
N PHE A 206 11.02 3.01 -0.23
CA PHE A 206 10.24 2.39 0.84
C PHE A 206 10.80 2.76 2.21
N GLU A 207 12.12 2.92 2.33
CA GLU A 207 12.78 3.41 3.53
C GLU A 207 12.32 4.84 3.86
N GLU A 208 12.22 5.72 2.86
CA GLU A 208 11.69 7.08 3.04
C GLU A 208 10.25 7.06 3.57
N ARG A 209 9.37 6.23 2.98
CA ARG A 209 7.98 6.08 3.44
C ARG A 209 7.92 5.54 4.87
N TYR A 210 8.70 4.50 5.15
CA TYR A 210 8.80 3.96 6.50
C TYR A 210 9.21 5.04 7.50
N ASN A 211 10.23 5.84 7.16
CA ASN A 211 10.71 6.92 8.01
C ASN A 211 9.67 8.02 8.23
N GLN A 212 8.89 8.40 7.22
CA GLN A 212 7.78 9.35 7.41
C GLN A 212 6.75 8.85 8.43
N LEU A 213 6.38 7.57 8.33
CA LEU A 213 5.46 6.95 9.28
C LEU A 213 6.06 6.81 10.68
N TYR A 214 7.33 6.40 10.77
CA TYR A 214 8.07 6.29 12.02
C TYR A 214 8.19 7.65 12.73
N THR A 215 8.60 8.71 12.02
CA THR A 215 8.69 10.06 12.58
C THR A 215 7.35 10.50 13.15
N LYS A 216 6.24 10.28 12.42
CA LYS A 216 4.91 10.64 12.90
C LYS A 216 4.49 9.86 14.16
N VAL A 217 4.88 8.59 14.26
CA VAL A 217 4.67 7.75 15.46
C VAL A 217 5.52 8.22 16.65
N VAL A 218 6.75 8.67 16.40
CA VAL A 218 7.65 9.16 17.46
C VAL A 218 7.19 10.53 17.96
N GLU A 219 6.91 11.48 17.07
CA GLU A 219 6.47 12.84 17.44
C GLU A 219 5.21 12.82 18.30
N SER A 220 4.26 11.93 18.01
CA SER A 220 3.02 11.80 18.78
C SER A 220 3.22 11.10 20.13
N SER A 221 4.20 10.19 20.22
CA SER A 221 4.58 9.57 21.49
C SER A 221 5.26 10.56 22.44
N GLU A 222 5.97 11.56 21.89
CA GLU A 222 6.60 12.64 22.66
C GLU A 222 5.59 13.70 23.10
N SER A 223 4.54 13.98 22.32
CA SER A 223 3.48 14.95 22.69
C SER A 223 2.50 14.45 23.76
N ASN A 224 2.41 13.14 23.98
CA ASN A 224 1.49 12.52 24.96
C ASN A 224 2.12 12.23 26.33
N THR A 225 3.32 12.74 26.62
CA THR A 225 3.97 12.51 27.92
C THR A 225 4.02 13.79 28.76
N SER A 226 2.88 14.11 29.39
CA SER A 226 2.90 14.82 30.66
C SER A 226 2.86 13.77 31.77
N VAL A 227 3.97 13.69 32.53
CA VAL A 227 4.24 12.79 33.67
C VAL A 227 4.52 11.33 33.22
N ASP A 228 5.75 10.81 33.19
CA ASP A 228 6.70 10.78 34.30
C ASP A 228 8.18 10.87 33.89
N LEU A 229 8.93 11.56 34.75
CA LEU A 229 10.34 11.90 34.67
C LEU A 229 11.25 10.72 35.06
N ILE A 230 11.77 9.90 34.13
CA ILE A 230 12.96 9.04 34.44
C ILE A 230 14.05 8.97 33.34
N VAL A 231 13.86 9.38 32.08
CA VAL A 231 14.93 9.23 31.05
C VAL A 231 15.46 10.55 30.48
N ARG A 232 15.21 11.68 31.16
CA ARG A 232 15.80 12.99 30.80
C ARG A 232 17.20 13.23 31.37
N SER A 233 18.01 12.20 31.57
CA SER A 233 19.44 12.41 31.80
C SER A 233 20.27 11.54 30.85
N LYS A 234 21.13 12.21 30.07
CA LYS A 234 22.09 11.69 29.08
C LYS A 234 21.59 11.53 27.64
N LEU A 235 21.22 12.64 26.99
CA LEU A 235 21.52 12.87 25.57
C LEU A 235 21.26 14.34 25.21
N SER A 236 21.94 15.23 25.92
CA SER A 236 22.06 16.64 25.54
C SER A 236 23.52 17.04 25.62
N GLN A 237 24.32 16.59 24.66
CA GLN A 237 25.59 17.23 24.34
C GLN A 237 25.79 17.23 22.81
N GLN A 238 25.48 18.40 22.25
CA GLN A 238 26.06 19.05 21.07
C GLN A 238 26.06 18.29 19.73
N VAL A 239 25.07 18.60 18.89
CA VAL A 239 25.28 18.65 17.43
C VAL A 239 24.82 20.01 16.92
N LYS A 240 25.77 20.84 16.50
CA LYS A 240 25.55 22.15 15.89
C LYS A 240 25.45 21.96 14.38
N VAL A 241 24.24 21.86 13.83
CA VAL A 241 24.02 21.71 12.38
C VAL A 241 24.19 23.07 11.71
N LYS A 242 25.08 23.15 10.70
CA LYS A 242 25.33 24.36 9.91
C LYS A 242 24.63 24.19 8.55
N ILE A 243 23.65 25.03 8.25
CA ILE A 243 22.88 24.98 6.99
C ILE A 243 23.75 25.54 5.86
N LEU A 244 24.13 24.69 4.91
CA LEU A 244 24.85 25.06 3.68
C LEU A 244 23.88 25.11 2.49
N GLY A 245 23.15 26.23 2.37
CA GLY A 245 22.39 26.60 1.17
C GLY A 245 21.02 25.94 0.96
N LYS A 246 20.13 26.65 0.26
CA LYS A 246 18.83 26.12 -0.21
C LYS A 246 19.04 25.38 -1.53
N ILE A 247 18.66 24.10 -1.57
CA ILE A 247 18.67 23.28 -2.79
C ILE A 247 17.44 23.66 -3.62
N ASP A 248 17.66 24.02 -4.88
CA ASP A 248 16.61 24.25 -5.86
C ASP A 248 16.21 22.93 -6.52
N LEU A 249 14.99 22.46 -6.21
CA LEU A 249 14.45 21.15 -6.59
C LEU A 249 14.05 21.05 -8.08
N THR A 250 14.04 22.18 -8.81
CA THR A 250 13.64 22.23 -10.23
C THR A 250 14.59 21.48 -11.17
N LYS A 251 15.81 21.16 -10.73
CA LYS A 251 16.85 20.51 -11.54
C LYS A 251 16.80 18.98 -11.56
N PHE A 252 15.89 18.36 -10.78
CA PHE A 252 15.83 16.90 -10.61
C PHE A 252 14.58 16.23 -11.21
N ASP A 253 13.71 16.99 -11.89
CA ASP A 253 12.57 16.43 -12.63
C ASP A 253 13.05 15.51 -13.76
N LYS A 254 12.81 14.19 -13.62
CA LYS A 254 12.95 13.27 -14.76
C LYS A 254 11.99 13.72 -15.88
N PRO A 255 12.43 13.79 -17.14
CA PRO A 255 11.54 14.20 -18.23
C PRO A 255 10.39 13.19 -18.35
N LYS A 256 9.17 13.69 -18.12
CA LYS A 256 7.92 12.94 -18.32
C LYS A 256 7.83 12.49 -19.77
N LYS A 257 7.72 11.18 -20.01
CA LYS A 257 7.83 10.58 -21.36
C LYS A 257 6.71 11.03 -22.29
N GLU A 258 5.56 11.38 -21.73
CA GLU A 258 4.38 11.85 -22.43
C GLU A 258 4.46 13.32 -22.85
N ILE A 259 5.36 14.11 -22.25
CA ILE A 259 5.47 15.55 -22.49
C ILE A 259 6.37 15.82 -23.69
N LYS A 260 5.84 16.54 -24.69
CA LYS A 260 6.58 16.99 -25.86
C LYS A 260 6.97 18.46 -25.68
N LYS A 261 8.26 18.76 -25.70
CA LYS A 261 8.80 20.12 -25.49
C LYS A 261 8.38 21.14 -26.57
N ASN A 262 8.08 20.66 -27.77
CA ASN A 262 7.79 21.51 -28.94
C ASN A 262 6.28 21.65 -29.22
N LYS A 263 5.41 21.21 -28.31
CA LYS A 263 3.94 21.23 -28.48
C LYS A 263 3.25 21.63 -27.18
N GLN A 264 2.03 22.14 -27.26
CA GLN A 264 1.20 22.33 -26.07
C GLN A 264 0.74 20.97 -25.54
N ASN A 265 1.04 20.70 -24.26
CA ASN A 265 0.67 19.45 -23.61
C ASN A 265 -0.62 19.65 -22.85
N LEU A 266 -1.66 18.90 -23.22
CA LEU A 266 -2.99 18.99 -22.62
C LEU A 266 -3.49 17.61 -22.23
N TYR A 267 -4.21 17.55 -21.11
CA TYR A 267 -4.70 16.30 -20.55
C TYR A 267 -6.19 16.15 -20.83
N ILE A 268 -6.57 15.00 -21.38
CA ILE A 268 -7.97 14.61 -21.55
C ILE A 268 -8.25 13.49 -20.58
N ILE A 269 -9.25 13.66 -19.72
CA ILE A 269 -9.52 12.75 -18.61
C ILE A 269 -10.76 11.91 -18.92
N ASP A 270 -10.62 10.60 -18.76
CA ASP A 270 -11.70 9.62 -18.88
C ASP A 270 -12.58 9.57 -17.62
N THR A 271 -13.85 9.17 -17.76
CA THR A 271 -14.84 9.07 -16.68
C THR A 271 -14.37 8.12 -15.58
N ASN A 272 -13.82 6.95 -15.94
CA ASN A 272 -13.35 5.96 -14.98
C ASN A 272 -12.25 6.53 -14.06
N VAL A 273 -11.43 7.44 -14.58
CA VAL A 273 -10.37 8.09 -13.79
C VAL A 273 -10.97 8.97 -12.70
N PHE A 274 -12.09 9.64 -12.95
CA PHE A 274 -12.79 10.40 -11.92
C PHE A 274 -13.47 9.53 -10.86
N ILE A 275 -13.94 8.34 -11.24
CA ILE A 275 -14.53 7.38 -10.30
C ILE A 275 -13.45 6.83 -9.36
N ASP A 276 -12.29 6.46 -9.91
CA ASP A 276 -11.16 5.89 -9.17
C ASP A 276 -10.39 6.95 -8.36
N TYR A 277 -10.28 8.17 -8.89
CA TYR A 277 -9.52 9.26 -8.27
C TYR A 277 -10.20 10.63 -8.52
N PRO A 278 -11.22 10.99 -7.74
CA PRO A 278 -12.04 12.20 -7.94
C PRO A 278 -11.27 13.52 -8.00
N ASP A 279 -10.14 13.62 -7.31
CA ASP A 279 -9.33 14.83 -7.20
C ASP A 279 -8.19 14.89 -8.23
N ILE A 280 -8.28 14.13 -9.33
CA ILE A 280 -7.22 13.99 -10.34
C ILE A 280 -6.76 15.32 -10.95
N ILE A 281 -7.70 16.26 -11.15
CA ILE A 281 -7.40 17.58 -11.73
C ILE A 281 -6.34 18.30 -10.88
N SER A 282 -6.42 18.19 -9.54
CA SER A 282 -5.45 18.84 -8.64
C SER A 282 -4.01 18.33 -8.80
N LYS A 283 -3.83 17.14 -9.37
CA LYS A 283 -2.51 16.50 -9.58
C LYS A 283 -1.86 16.86 -10.91
N ILE A 284 -2.62 17.44 -11.85
CA ILE A 284 -2.10 17.91 -13.12
C ILE A 284 -1.52 19.32 -12.89
N LYS A 285 -0.23 19.53 -13.21
CA LYS A 285 0.44 20.84 -13.10
C LYS A 285 -0.41 21.91 -13.79
N LYS A 286 -0.53 23.10 -13.17
CA LYS A 286 -1.39 24.20 -13.65
C LYS A 286 -1.03 24.68 -15.06
N GLU A 287 0.21 24.47 -15.49
CA GLU A 287 0.73 24.81 -16.82
C GLU A 287 0.11 23.96 -17.95
N TYR A 288 -0.45 22.79 -17.64
CA TYR A 288 -1.09 21.93 -18.64
C TYR A 288 -2.61 22.12 -18.62
N PRO A 289 -3.23 22.52 -19.75
CA PRO A 289 -4.68 22.58 -19.84
C PRO A 289 -5.31 21.21 -19.61
N VAL A 290 -6.48 21.20 -18.97
CA VAL A 290 -7.30 20.00 -18.79
C VAL A 290 -8.54 20.15 -19.68
N ILE A 291 -8.79 19.16 -20.51
CA ILE A 291 -9.94 19.12 -21.41
C ILE A 291 -10.85 17.99 -20.95
N LEU A 292 -12.12 18.32 -20.70
CA LEU A 292 -13.16 17.36 -20.37
C LEU A 292 -14.10 17.21 -21.56
N SER A 293 -14.35 15.97 -21.97
CA SER A 293 -15.41 15.71 -22.93
C SER A 293 -16.77 15.97 -22.27
N ALA A 294 -17.69 16.61 -22.98
CA ALA A 294 -19.08 16.74 -22.54
C ALA A 294 -19.69 15.38 -22.19
N LYS A 295 -19.23 14.30 -22.85
CA LYS A 295 -19.68 12.93 -22.54
C LYS A 295 -19.27 12.46 -21.15
N VAL A 296 -18.09 12.87 -20.66
CA VAL A 296 -17.59 12.51 -19.32
C VAL A 296 -18.47 13.14 -18.23
N ILE A 297 -18.89 14.39 -18.43
CA ILE A 297 -19.79 15.09 -17.50
C ILE A 297 -21.17 14.40 -17.47
N ASP A 298 -21.72 14.12 -18.65
CA ASP A 298 -22.99 13.39 -18.79
C ASP A 298 -22.95 12.01 -18.12
N GLU A 299 -21.84 11.28 -18.23
CA GLU A 299 -21.68 9.99 -17.56
C GLU A 299 -21.59 10.12 -16.04
N LEU A 300 -20.82 11.10 -15.52
CA LEU A 300 -20.75 11.35 -14.08
C LEU A 300 -22.13 11.71 -13.50
N ASP A 301 -22.90 12.56 -14.18
CA ASP A 301 -24.24 12.92 -13.74
C ASP A 301 -25.21 11.72 -13.76
N ASN A 302 -25.15 10.89 -14.80
CA ASN A 302 -25.97 9.68 -14.92
C ASN A 302 -25.61 8.61 -13.87
N LEU A 303 -24.34 8.53 -13.45
CA LEU A 303 -23.86 7.57 -12.46
C LEU A 303 -24.25 7.93 -11.02
N LYS A 304 -24.63 9.19 -10.77
CA LYS A 304 -25.08 9.69 -9.45
C LYS A 304 -26.26 8.91 -8.88
N SER A 305 -27.11 8.33 -9.75
CA SER A 305 -28.30 7.55 -9.33
C SER A 305 -28.08 6.04 -9.29
N LYS A 306 -27.08 5.51 -10.03
CA LYS A 306 -26.92 4.06 -10.31
C LYS A 306 -25.86 3.35 -9.46
N LEU A 307 -24.97 4.08 -8.79
CA LEU A 307 -23.88 3.51 -8.00
C LEU A 307 -24.23 3.26 -6.52
N ASP A 308 -23.39 2.47 -5.86
CA ASP A 308 -23.39 2.24 -4.41
C ASP A 308 -23.01 3.50 -3.61
N ASN A 309 -23.06 3.43 -2.28
CA ASN A 309 -22.81 4.59 -1.41
C ASN A 309 -21.40 5.19 -1.58
N GLU A 310 -20.40 4.36 -1.92
CA GLU A 310 -19.02 4.80 -2.14
C GLU A 310 -18.83 5.44 -3.52
N GLY A 311 -19.32 4.80 -4.58
CA GLY A 311 -19.29 5.34 -5.94
C GLY A 311 -20.04 6.67 -6.07
N LYS A 312 -21.20 6.79 -5.42
CA LYS A 312 -21.94 8.07 -5.34
C LYS A 312 -21.12 9.18 -4.70
N ARG A 313 -20.40 8.88 -3.62
CA ARG A 313 -19.54 9.85 -2.95
C ARG A 313 -18.36 10.27 -3.82
N ASN A 314 -17.77 9.36 -4.58
CA ASN A 314 -16.66 9.65 -5.49
C ASN A 314 -17.12 10.51 -6.67
N VAL A 315 -18.26 10.20 -7.29
CA VAL A 315 -18.85 11.02 -8.34
C VAL A 315 -19.16 12.44 -7.84
N GLN A 316 -19.75 12.58 -6.65
CA GLN A 316 -20.01 13.90 -6.07
C GLN A 316 -18.73 14.70 -5.81
N LYS A 317 -17.67 14.04 -5.33
CA LYS A 317 -16.35 14.67 -5.16
C LYS A 317 -15.76 15.09 -6.49
N ALA A 318 -15.89 14.26 -7.53
CA ALA A 318 -15.37 14.56 -8.86
C ALA A 318 -16.05 15.79 -9.45
N LEU A 319 -17.39 15.87 -9.40
CA LEU A 319 -18.15 17.04 -9.85
C LEU A 319 -17.78 18.30 -9.05
N LYS A 320 -17.63 18.19 -7.74
CA LYS A 320 -17.18 19.31 -6.89
C LYS A 320 -15.76 19.76 -7.24
N SER A 321 -14.87 18.81 -7.52
CA SER A 321 -13.50 19.05 -7.95
C SER A 321 -13.46 19.75 -9.31
N ILE A 322 -14.24 19.27 -10.29
CA ILE A 322 -14.39 19.92 -11.61
C ILE A 322 -14.85 21.37 -11.43
N ASN A 323 -15.93 21.59 -10.69
CA ASN A 323 -16.49 22.93 -10.49
C ASN A 323 -15.51 23.88 -9.79
N GLY A 324 -14.79 23.40 -8.76
CA GLY A 324 -13.77 24.21 -8.08
C GLY A 324 -12.54 24.53 -8.93
N HIS A 325 -12.31 23.78 -10.01
CA HIS A 325 -11.20 24.00 -10.92
C HIS A 325 -11.56 24.77 -12.20
N LEU A 326 -12.85 24.98 -12.50
CA LEU A 326 -13.27 25.81 -13.65
C LEU A 326 -12.73 27.25 -13.56
N ASP A 327 -12.72 27.83 -12.35
CA ASP A 327 -12.30 29.22 -12.14
C ASP A 327 -10.82 29.37 -11.75
N THR A 328 -10.11 28.28 -11.44
CA THR A 328 -8.77 28.33 -10.83
C THR A 328 -7.63 27.86 -11.73
N ARG A 329 -7.94 27.28 -12.89
CA ARG A 329 -7.00 26.81 -13.90
C ARG A 329 -7.62 26.79 -15.30
N ASP A 330 -6.81 26.52 -16.32
CA ASP A 330 -7.29 26.25 -17.67
C ASP A 330 -7.95 24.85 -17.74
N LEU A 331 -9.25 24.82 -17.46
CA LEU A 331 -10.12 23.65 -17.55
C LEU A 331 -11.21 23.94 -18.59
N ARG A 332 -11.22 23.21 -19.70
CA ARG A 332 -12.17 23.44 -20.82
C ARG A 332 -13.08 22.23 -21.00
N MET A 333 -14.32 22.50 -21.37
CA MET A 333 -15.26 21.47 -21.79
C MET A 333 -15.37 21.46 -23.31
N GLU A 334 -15.25 20.29 -23.92
CA GLU A 334 -15.28 20.11 -25.36
C GLU A 334 -16.35 19.10 -25.78
N ILE A 335 -17.06 19.44 -26.85
CA ILE A 335 -18.08 18.56 -27.45
C ILE A 335 -17.36 17.58 -28.39
N SER A 336 -17.78 16.32 -28.42
CA SER A 336 -17.27 15.31 -29.36
C SER A 336 -17.58 15.68 -30.81
N ASP A 337 -16.62 15.49 -31.71
CA ASP A 337 -16.82 15.68 -33.16
C ASP A 337 -16.66 14.34 -33.90
N ILE A 338 -17.80 13.77 -34.27
CA ILE A 338 -17.90 12.44 -34.88
C ILE A 338 -17.22 12.41 -36.26
N SER A 339 -17.07 13.55 -36.94
CA SER A 339 -16.43 13.62 -38.26
C SER A 339 -14.94 13.28 -38.22
N LEU A 340 -14.29 13.44 -37.07
CA LEU A 340 -12.88 13.14 -36.85
C LEU A 340 -12.62 11.65 -36.63
N LEU A 341 -13.66 10.85 -36.37
CA LEU A 341 -13.53 9.43 -36.06
C LEU A 341 -13.48 8.59 -37.35
N PRO A 342 -12.59 7.59 -37.44
CA PRO A 342 -12.59 6.67 -38.58
C PRO A 342 -13.93 5.93 -38.74
N ILE A 343 -14.29 5.58 -39.98
CA ILE A 343 -15.59 4.98 -40.30
C ILE A 343 -15.81 3.61 -39.63
N ASP A 344 -14.72 2.89 -39.38
CA ASP A 344 -14.73 1.56 -38.76
C ASP A 344 -15.05 1.58 -37.26
N PHE A 345 -15.07 2.77 -36.63
CA PHE A 345 -15.33 2.92 -35.21
C PHE A 345 -16.80 3.19 -34.93
N ASN A 346 -17.34 2.58 -33.87
CA ASN A 346 -18.71 2.83 -33.42
C ASN A 346 -18.89 4.28 -32.94
N LYS A 347 -19.64 5.08 -33.71
CA LYS A 347 -19.92 6.51 -33.45
C LYS A 347 -20.75 6.79 -32.19
N ARG A 348 -21.35 5.77 -31.58
CA ARG A 348 -22.18 5.89 -30.36
C ARG A 348 -21.45 5.46 -29.08
N SER A 349 -20.26 4.88 -29.18
CA SER A 349 -19.48 4.43 -28.02
C SER A 349 -18.94 5.64 -27.24
N PRO A 350 -19.14 5.74 -25.91
CA PRO A 350 -18.61 6.85 -25.12
C PRO A 350 -17.09 7.01 -25.19
N ASP A 351 -16.35 5.90 -25.13
CA ASP A 351 -14.89 5.86 -25.35
C ASP A 351 -14.50 6.55 -26.65
N ASN A 352 -15.26 6.28 -27.73
CA ASN A 352 -14.98 6.85 -29.03
C ASN A 352 -15.33 8.34 -29.07
N LEU A 353 -16.36 8.78 -28.35
CA LEU A 353 -16.69 10.21 -28.19
C LEU A 353 -15.57 10.96 -27.45
N ILE A 354 -15.01 10.37 -26.39
CA ILE A 354 -13.82 10.90 -25.69
C ILE A 354 -12.61 10.94 -26.65
N LEU A 355 -12.41 9.88 -27.44
CA LEU A 355 -11.34 9.82 -28.42
C LEU A 355 -11.45 10.94 -29.48
N THR A 356 -12.66 11.29 -29.94
CA THR A 356 -12.82 12.42 -30.89
C THR A 356 -12.37 13.76 -30.33
N VAL A 357 -12.57 13.98 -29.02
CA VAL A 357 -12.05 15.18 -28.35
C VAL A 357 -10.52 15.19 -28.40
N ALA A 358 -9.87 14.03 -28.20
CA ALA A 358 -8.42 13.94 -28.36
C ALA A 358 -7.94 14.20 -29.79
N LEU A 359 -8.72 13.75 -30.79
CA LEU A 359 -8.40 13.98 -32.20
C LEU A 359 -8.51 15.45 -32.61
N LYS A 360 -9.39 16.24 -32.00
CA LYS A 360 -9.47 17.70 -32.23
C LYS A 360 -8.13 18.40 -31.96
N PHE A 361 -7.42 17.94 -30.94
CA PHE A 361 -6.15 18.54 -30.51
C PHE A 361 -4.91 17.83 -31.08
N LYS A 362 -5.07 17.02 -32.13
CA LYS A 362 -3.96 16.23 -32.71
C LYS A 362 -2.81 17.08 -33.26
N SER A 363 -3.05 18.35 -33.60
CA SER A 363 -2.00 19.33 -33.95
C SER A 363 -1.03 19.55 -32.78
N GLU A 364 -1.53 19.51 -31.54
CA GLU A 364 -0.78 19.65 -30.30
C GLU A 364 -0.30 18.28 -29.75
N ASN A 365 -0.11 18.17 -28.44
CA ASN A 365 0.13 16.90 -27.75
C ASN A 365 -1.00 16.58 -26.76
N PRO A 366 -2.10 15.98 -27.25
CA PRO A 366 -3.17 15.47 -26.39
C PRO A 366 -2.67 14.22 -25.65
N ILE A 367 -2.80 14.25 -24.33
CA ILE A 367 -2.44 13.14 -23.43
C ILE A 367 -3.74 12.61 -22.83
N LEU A 368 -4.17 11.44 -23.30
CA LEU A 368 -5.36 10.77 -22.80
C LEU A 368 -5.03 10.02 -21.51
N LEU A 369 -5.60 10.47 -20.40
CA LEU A 369 -5.52 9.85 -19.10
C LEU A 369 -6.68 8.87 -18.93
N THR A 370 -6.40 7.58 -19.09
CA THR A 370 -7.39 6.50 -19.00
C THR A 370 -6.74 5.21 -18.50
N SER A 371 -7.47 4.43 -17.70
CA SER A 371 -7.05 3.09 -17.28
C SER A 371 -7.67 1.98 -18.13
N ASP A 372 -8.53 2.30 -19.11
CA ASP A 372 -9.16 1.31 -19.98
C ASP A 372 -8.19 0.84 -21.08
N ASN A 373 -8.04 -0.47 -21.23
CA ASN A 373 -7.10 -1.03 -22.20
C ASN A 373 -7.59 -0.84 -23.65
N GLY A 374 -8.91 -0.92 -23.88
CA GLY A 374 -9.50 -0.77 -25.21
C GLY A 374 -9.30 0.64 -25.75
N LEU A 375 -9.63 1.66 -24.94
CA LEU A 375 -9.44 3.06 -25.27
C LEU A 375 -7.96 3.42 -25.45
N GLN A 376 -7.04 2.84 -24.64
CA GLN A 376 -5.60 3.02 -24.85
C GLN A 376 -5.12 2.49 -26.20
N ILE A 377 -5.54 1.28 -26.59
CA ILE A 377 -5.14 0.68 -27.88
C ILE A 377 -5.63 1.54 -29.04
N LYS A 378 -6.90 1.98 -28.98
CA LYS A 378 -7.50 2.86 -29.98
C LYS A 378 -6.76 4.20 -30.08
N ALA A 379 -6.48 4.84 -28.95
CA ALA A 379 -5.78 6.13 -28.90
C ALA A 379 -4.35 6.03 -29.42
N LYS A 380 -3.58 5.02 -28.99
CA LYS A 380 -2.23 4.75 -29.50
C LYS A 380 -2.24 4.48 -31.00
N GLY A 381 -3.20 3.70 -31.49
CA GLY A 381 -3.39 3.45 -32.93
C GLY A 381 -3.69 4.70 -33.75
N MET A 382 -4.22 5.76 -33.12
CA MET A 382 -4.48 7.06 -33.72
C MET A 382 -3.37 8.10 -33.49
N ASN A 383 -2.20 7.66 -32.99
CA ASN A 383 -1.06 8.50 -32.61
C ASN A 383 -1.36 9.52 -31.49
N ILE A 384 -2.29 9.19 -30.60
CA ILE A 384 -2.57 9.96 -29.38
C ILE A 384 -1.75 9.40 -28.23
N THR A 385 -1.12 10.29 -27.46
CA THR A 385 -0.36 9.90 -26.28
C THR A 385 -1.33 9.44 -25.19
N THR A 386 -1.06 8.32 -24.54
CA THR A 386 -1.91 7.81 -23.45
C THR A 386 -1.07 7.63 -22.20
N ILE A 387 -1.70 7.82 -21.04
CA ILE A 387 -1.10 7.50 -19.75
C ILE A 387 -2.15 6.89 -18.84
N THR A 388 -1.79 5.83 -18.13
CA THR A 388 -2.71 5.24 -17.16
C THR A 388 -2.75 6.06 -15.88
N LEU A 389 -3.84 5.97 -15.11
CA LEU A 389 -3.92 6.60 -13.79
C LEU A 389 -2.75 6.20 -12.88
N LYS A 390 -2.39 4.91 -12.92
CA LYS A 390 -1.25 4.37 -12.17
C LYS A 390 0.08 4.98 -12.60
N GLU A 391 0.33 5.09 -13.90
CA GLU A 391 1.54 5.72 -14.43
C GLU A 391 1.57 7.21 -14.11
N PHE A 392 0.48 7.93 -14.34
CA PHE A 392 0.37 9.37 -14.09
C PHE A 392 0.66 9.71 -12.62
N LEU A 393 0.01 9.01 -11.68
CA LEU A 393 0.27 9.17 -10.26
C LEU A 393 1.67 8.68 -9.86
N GLY A 394 2.23 7.72 -10.59
CA GLY A 394 3.62 7.27 -10.42
C GLY A 394 4.65 8.32 -10.83
N GLN A 395 4.32 9.19 -11.79
CA GLN A 395 5.19 10.26 -12.27
C GLN A 395 5.19 11.49 -11.36
N SER A 396 4.05 11.84 -10.76
CA SER A 396 3.93 12.97 -9.82
C SER A 396 4.53 12.71 -8.42
N ARG A 397 5.15 11.53 -8.20
CA ARG A 397 5.82 11.12 -6.93
C ARG A 397 7.32 11.47 -6.88
N LYS A 398 7.85 12.18 -7.90
CA LYS A 398 9.27 12.54 -8.03
C LYS A 398 9.53 14.06 -8.05
N ASN A 399 8.49 14.85 -7.78
CA ASN A 399 8.53 16.30 -7.71
C ASN A 399 8.45 16.77 -6.27
#